data_AF-A0A2S1QTR9-F1
#
_entry.id   AF-A0A2S1QTR9-F1
#
_cell.length_a   1.000
_cell.length_b   1.000
_cell.length_c   1.000
_cell.angle_alpha   90.00
_cell.angle_beta   90.00
_cell.angle_gamma   90.00
#
_symmetry.space_group_name_H-M   'P 1'
#
loop_
_entity.id
_entity.type
_entity.pdbx_description
1 polymer ?
#
loop_
_entity_poly.entity_id
_entity_poly.type
_entity_poly.pdbx_seq_one_letter_code
_entity_poly.pdbx_strand_id
1 'polypeptide(L)'
;MMKDIIEKSKAYGIEVRFIIQPRLASYREIHAIKKQLPDYVIDVADPNKHKELWEVKNAFDKSHMNKKGSTIFTALLSRDFLEMEKHKAQ
;
A
#
# COMPACT_ATOMS: atom_id res chain seq x y z
N MET A 1 -3.27 -18.82 -0.93
CA MET A 1 -4.22 -17.68 -0.87
C MET A 1 -3.70 -16.42 -1.57
N MET A 2 -2.62 -15.73 -1.13
CA MET A 2 -2.07 -14.58 -1.90
C MET A 2 -1.28 -14.99 -3.14
N LYS A 3 -0.42 -16.02 -3.02
CA LYS A 3 0.32 -16.59 -4.16
C LYS A 3 -0.63 -17.09 -5.25
N ASP A 4 -1.69 -17.79 -4.86
CA ASP A 4 -2.69 -18.32 -5.79
C ASP A 4 -3.40 -17.18 -6.55
N ILE A 5 -3.65 -16.03 -5.91
CA ILE A 5 -4.20 -14.84 -6.60
C ILE A 5 -3.18 -14.33 -7.63
N ILE A 6 -1.91 -14.19 -7.26
CA ILE A 6 -0.85 -13.75 -8.17
C ILE A 6 -0.76 -14.69 -9.38
N GLU A 7 -0.71 -16.01 -9.15
CA GLU A 7 -0.57 -17.02 -10.19
C GLU A 7 -1.77 -17.05 -11.12
N LYS A 8 -3.00 -17.04 -10.57
CA LYS A 8 -4.23 -17.00 -11.36
C LYS A 8 -4.32 -15.73 -12.18
N SER A 9 -4.05 -14.57 -11.58
CA SER A 9 -4.07 -13.29 -12.30
C SER A 9 -3.03 -13.23 -13.41
N LYS A 10 -1.83 -13.75 -13.18
CA LYS A 10 -0.77 -13.82 -14.20
C LYS A 10 -1.20 -14.66 -15.42
N ALA A 11 -1.97 -15.73 -15.23
CA ALA A 11 -2.51 -16.54 -16.33
C ALA A 11 -3.48 -15.75 -17.23
N TYR A 12 -4.07 -14.65 -16.74
CA TYR A 12 -4.93 -13.74 -17.49
C TYR A 12 -4.22 -12.45 -17.94
N GLY A 13 -2.89 -12.37 -17.81
CA GLY A 13 -2.14 -11.14 -18.11
C GLY A 13 -2.42 -9.99 -17.13
N ILE A 14 -2.98 -10.29 -15.95
CA ILE A 14 -3.28 -9.29 -14.92
C ILE A 14 -2.11 -9.21 -13.94
N GLU A 15 -1.62 -8.01 -13.73
CA GLU A 15 -0.62 -7.70 -12.72
C GLU A 15 -1.28 -7.29 -11.40
N VAL A 16 -1.00 -8.04 -10.34
CA VAL A 16 -1.56 -7.79 -9.01
C VAL A 16 -0.63 -6.91 -8.20
N ARG A 17 -1.21 -5.93 -7.52
CA ARG A 17 -0.57 -5.12 -6.48
C ARG A 17 -1.42 -5.17 -5.21
N PHE A 18 -0.79 -5.50 -4.11
CA PHE A 18 -1.37 -5.43 -2.77
C PHE A 18 -0.99 -4.10 -2.13
N ILE A 19 -1.93 -3.48 -1.44
CA ILE A 19 -1.72 -2.18 -0.79
C ILE A 19 -1.78 -2.40 0.72
N ILE A 20 -0.76 -1.94 1.45
CA ILE A 20 -0.84 -1.85 2.91
C ILE A 20 -1.36 -0.47 3.25
N GLN A 21 -2.62 -0.40 3.69
CA GLN A 21 -3.27 0.86 4.06
C GLN A 21 -2.75 1.40 5.41
N PRO A 22 -2.70 2.73 5.62
CA PRO A 22 -2.34 3.31 6.90
C PRO A 22 -3.35 2.96 8.00
N ARG A 23 -2.98 3.18 9.27
CA ARG A 23 -3.85 3.03 10.45
C ARG A 23 -4.37 1.59 10.68
N LEU A 24 -3.60 0.59 10.24
CA LEU A 24 -3.84 -0.81 10.58
C LEU A 24 -3.42 -1.11 12.03
N ALA A 25 -4.24 -1.89 12.74
CA ALA A 25 -3.92 -2.34 14.10
C ALA A 25 -2.71 -3.28 14.15
N SER A 26 -2.50 -4.08 13.10
CA SER A 26 -1.49 -5.15 13.03
C SER A 26 -0.43 -4.92 11.95
N TYR A 27 0.06 -3.67 11.81
CA TYR A 27 1.07 -3.33 10.79
C TYR A 27 2.31 -4.23 10.82
N ARG A 28 2.78 -4.64 12.00
CA ARG A 28 3.96 -5.51 12.15
C ARG A 28 3.80 -6.87 11.46
N GLU A 29 2.62 -7.47 11.55
CA GLU A 29 2.33 -8.78 10.95
C GLU A 29 2.28 -8.65 9.42
N ILE A 30 1.60 -7.61 8.93
CA ILE A 30 1.47 -7.35 7.50
C ILE A 30 2.82 -6.96 6.89
N HIS A 31 3.67 -6.24 7.63
CA HIS A 31 5.02 -5.92 7.20
C HIS A 31 5.90 -7.17 7.06
N ALA A 32 5.66 -8.24 7.84
CA ALA A 32 6.35 -9.52 7.64
C ALA A 32 5.93 -10.19 6.32
N ILE A 33 4.69 -10.01 5.88
CA ILE A 33 4.20 -10.49 4.57
C ILE A 33 4.86 -9.69 3.44
N LYS A 34 4.97 -8.37 3.58
CA LYS A 34 5.69 -7.50 2.62
C LYS A 34 7.10 -8.02 2.32
N LYS A 35 7.85 -8.43 3.35
CA LYS A 35 9.20 -8.97 3.18
C LYS A 35 9.27 -10.25 2.34
N GLN A 36 8.17 -11.01 2.24
CA GLN A 36 8.09 -12.22 1.45
C GLN A 36 7.63 -11.97 0.00
N LEU A 37 7.01 -10.81 -0.26
CA LEU A 37 6.45 -10.43 -1.56
C LEU A 37 6.75 -8.96 -1.89
N PRO A 38 8.03 -8.52 -1.87
CA PRO A 38 8.38 -7.10 -1.93
C PRO A 38 7.89 -6.43 -3.22
N ASP A 39 7.93 -7.14 -4.35
CA ASP A 39 7.59 -6.61 -5.68
C ASP A 39 6.08 -6.52 -5.92
N TYR A 40 5.28 -7.11 -5.04
CA TYR A 40 3.82 -7.13 -5.16
C TYR A 40 3.13 -6.19 -4.18
N VAL A 41 3.88 -5.52 -3.30
CA VAL A 41 3.31 -4.78 -2.17
C VAL A 41 3.69 -3.31 -2.20
N ILE A 42 2.70 -2.44 -2.23
CA ILE A 42 2.85 -1.00 -2.07
C ILE A 42 2.50 -0.65 -0.62
N ASP A 43 3.51 -0.20 0.13
CA ASP A 43 3.38 0.10 1.55
C ASP A 43 3.23 1.59 1.79
N VAL A 44 1.98 2.03 1.85
CA VAL A 44 1.61 3.42 2.18
C VAL A 44 1.32 3.59 3.68
N ALA A 45 1.58 2.55 4.49
CA ALA A 45 1.28 2.56 5.92
C ALA A 45 2.48 2.95 6.77
N ASP A 46 3.71 2.89 6.26
CA ASP A 46 4.91 3.23 7.03
C ASP A 46 4.83 4.70 7.54
N PRO A 47 4.71 4.93 8.86
CA PRO A 47 4.63 6.28 9.42
C PRO A 47 5.91 7.09 9.25
N ASN A 48 7.06 6.44 9.02
CA ASN A 48 8.32 7.13 8.76
C ASN A 48 8.38 7.67 7.31
N LYS A 49 7.67 7.03 6.38
CA LYS A 49 7.61 7.43 4.96
C LYS A 49 6.41 8.33 4.64
N HIS A 50 5.29 8.13 5.32
CA HIS A 50 4.00 8.78 5.02
C HIS A 50 3.32 9.34 6.27
N LYS A 51 4.07 10.14 7.06
CA LYS A 51 3.61 10.70 8.34
C LYS A 51 2.29 11.48 8.24
N GLU A 52 2.00 12.07 7.09
CA GLU A 52 0.79 12.85 6.83
C GLU A 52 -0.48 12.02 7.03
N LEU A 53 -0.44 10.72 6.72
CA LEU A 53 -1.59 9.81 6.88
C LEU A 53 -1.93 9.52 8.35
N TRP A 54 -0.98 9.79 9.25
CA TRP A 54 -1.09 9.57 10.69
C TRP A 54 -1.51 10.83 11.46
N GLU A 55 -1.57 11.99 10.81
CA GLU A 55 -2.02 13.23 11.44
C GLU A 55 -3.53 13.18 11.75
N VAL A 56 -3.90 13.59 12.97
CA VAL A 56 -5.30 13.58 13.44
C VAL A 56 -6.23 14.37 12.52
N LYS A 57 -5.75 15.49 11.95
CA LYS A 57 -6.52 16.34 11.02
C LYS A 57 -6.91 15.64 9.70
N ASN A 58 -6.30 14.50 9.38
CA ASN A 58 -6.57 13.71 8.18
C ASN A 58 -7.41 12.45 8.49
N ALA A 59 -7.76 12.21 9.76
CA ALA A 59 -8.58 11.11 10.21
C ALA A 59 -10.09 11.46 10.18
N PHE A 60 -10.92 10.48 9.83
CA PHE A 60 -12.36 10.49 10.11
C PHE A 60 -12.62 9.77 11.43
N ASP A 61 -12.01 8.60 11.60
CA ASP A 61 -12.01 7.83 12.85
C ASP A 61 -10.65 7.15 13.07
N LYS A 62 -10.57 6.18 14.00
CA LYS A 62 -9.34 5.47 14.34
C LYS A 62 -8.70 4.71 13.16
N SER A 63 -9.49 4.28 12.18
CA SER A 63 -9.07 3.46 11.04
C SER A 63 -9.25 4.14 9.68
N HIS A 64 -10.22 5.04 9.56
CA HIS A 64 -10.60 5.65 8.30
C HIS A 64 -10.12 7.09 8.18
N MET A 65 -9.73 7.47 6.97
CA MET A 65 -9.36 8.83 6.63
C MET A 65 -10.58 9.67 6.28
N ASN A 66 -10.49 10.98 6.56
CA ASN A 66 -11.45 11.93 6.04
C ASN A 66 -11.15 12.28 4.57
N LYS A 67 -11.96 13.15 3.96
CA LYS A 67 -11.79 13.55 2.55
C LYS A 67 -10.36 14.04 2.23
N LYS A 68 -9.79 14.87 3.11
CA LYS A 68 -8.42 15.39 2.94
C LYS A 68 -7.39 14.26 3.03
N GLY A 69 -7.52 13.39 4.03
CA GLY A 69 -6.65 12.22 4.18
C GLY A 69 -6.70 11.29 2.97
N SER A 70 -7.88 11.02 2.44
CA SER A 70 -8.04 10.21 1.23
C SER A 70 -7.39 10.85 -0.01
N THR A 71 -7.48 12.17 -0.17
CA THR A 71 -6.73 12.86 -1.25
C THR A 71 -5.22 12.68 -1.12
N ILE A 72 -4.69 12.83 0.10
CA ILE A 72 -3.26 12.65 0.38
C ILE A 72 -2.85 11.19 0.11
N PHE A 73 -3.65 10.23 0.59
CA PHE A 73 -3.43 8.80 0.36
C PHE A 73 -3.34 8.47 -1.11
N THR A 74 -4.29 8.93 -1.93
CA THR A 74 -4.29 8.67 -3.37
C THR A 74 -3.03 9.23 -4.03
N ALA A 75 -2.62 10.45 -3.68
CA ALA A 75 -1.40 11.05 -4.24
C ALA A 75 -0.13 10.25 -3.88
N LEU A 76 -0.01 9.81 -2.61
CA LEU A 76 1.12 9.01 -2.15
C LEU A 76 1.13 7.61 -2.77
N LEU A 77 -0.03 6.95 -2.85
CA LEU A 77 -0.19 5.66 -3.51
C LEU A 77 0.21 5.74 -4.98
N SER A 78 -0.26 6.76 -5.70
CA SER A 78 0.08 6.96 -7.12
C SER A 78 1.58 7.22 -7.30
N ARG A 79 2.21 8.02 -6.45
CA ARG A 79 3.66 8.24 -6.49
C ARG A 79 4.43 6.92 -6.32
N ASP A 80 4.11 6.17 -5.27
CA ASP A 80 4.81 4.93 -4.93
C ASP A 80 4.59 3.84 -5.99
N PHE A 81 3.40 3.78 -6.59
CA PHE A 81 3.12 2.93 -7.74
C PHE A 81 4.03 3.27 -8.93
N LEU A 82 4.12 4.55 -9.30
CA LEU A 82 4.96 4.99 -10.42
C LEU A 82 6.46 4.74 -10.17
N GLU A 83 6.93 4.91 -8.93
CA GLU A 83 8.31 4.59 -8.55
C GLU A 83 8.60 3.09 -8.73
N MET A 84 7.69 2.22 -8.28
CA MET A 84 7.80 0.77 -8.46
C MET A 84 7.88 0.37 -9.94
N GLU A 85 7.03 0.93 -10.80
CA GLU A 85 7.04 0.63 -12.24
C GLU A 85 8.32 1.10 -12.93
N LYS A 86 8.92 2.22 -12.51
CA LYS A 86 10.21 2.68 -13.05
C LYS A 86 11.35 1.71 -12.76
N HIS A 87 11.39 1.11 -11.58
CA HIS A 87 12.42 0.14 -11.21
C HIS A 87 12.29 -1.19 -11.96
N LYS A 88 11.08 -1.56 -12.37
CA LYS A 88 10.83 -2.78 -13.17
C LYS A 88 11.31 -2.66 -14.62
N ALA A 89 11.42 -1.44 -15.15
CA ALA A 89 11.79 -1.17 -16.53
C ALA A 89 13.32 -1.02 -16.76
N GLN A 90 14.13 -1.13 -15.69
CA GLN A 90 15.60 -1.07 -15.72
C GLN A 90 16.20 -2.49 -15.65
#